data_AF-A0A0A1UL15-F1
#
_entry.id   AF-A0A0A1UL15-F1
#
_cell.length_a   1.000
_cell.length_b   1.000
_cell.length_c   1.000
_cell.angle_alpha   90.00
_cell.angle_beta   90.00
_cell.angle_gamma   90.00
#
_symmetry.space_group_name_H-M   'P 1'
#
loop_
_entity.id
_entity.type
_entity.pdbx_description
1 polymer ?
#
loop_
_entity_poly.entity_id
_entity_poly.type
_entity_poly.pdbx_seq_one_letter_code
_entity_poly.pdbx_strand_id
1 'polypeptide(L)'
;MDVIGINSCTQKESSELLRLYDARAAIDALDEAIVEAKKRQVEGESTNHRDEWKPDIDPRTAVRARVMPVLEREQVELQKELNELEEQNRKYLARIERNRAEYRAIDQEIKSRLNRAEQVYKIINNMDIEELQQWMLAADEAGTTTAD
;
A
#
# COMPACT_ATOMS: atom_id res chain seq x y z
N MET A 1 -55.32 17.60 51.02
CA MET A 1 -54.11 16.95 50.47
C MET A 1 -54.23 17.10 48.96
N ASP A 2 -53.56 18.11 48.42
CA ASP A 2 -53.88 18.66 47.10
C ASP A 2 -53.41 17.75 45.96
N VAL A 3 -54.32 17.51 45.01
CA VAL A 3 -54.09 16.75 43.76
C VAL A 3 -52.88 17.30 42.97
N ILE A 4 -52.59 18.59 43.12
CA ILE A 4 -51.43 19.27 42.52
C ILE A 4 -50.11 18.75 43.10
N GLY A 5 -50.07 18.49 44.42
CA GLY A 5 -48.87 17.97 45.08
C GLY A 5 -48.55 16.52 44.69
N ILE A 6 -49.57 15.69 44.52
CA ILE A 6 -49.43 14.28 44.11
C ILE A 6 -48.88 14.19 42.69
N ASN A 7 -49.45 14.95 41.75
CA ASN A 7 -48.97 14.97 40.35
C ASN A 7 -47.52 15.45 40.24
N SER A 8 -47.11 16.40 41.09
CA SER A 8 -45.73 16.90 41.10
C SER A 8 -44.72 15.87 41.62
N CYS A 9 -45.13 14.98 42.53
CA CYS A 9 -44.27 13.92 43.08
C CYS A 9 -44.10 12.77 42.08
N THR A 10 -45.19 12.31 41.47
CA THR A 10 -45.17 11.24 40.46
C THR A 10 -44.36 11.62 39.22
N GLN A 11 -44.39 12.91 38.83
CA GLN A 11 -43.62 13.40 37.69
C GLN A 11 -42.12 13.43 37.96
N LYS A 12 -41.72 13.73 39.21
CA LYS A 12 -40.31 13.67 39.64
C LYS A 12 -39.81 12.23 39.65
N GLU A 13 -40.55 11.31 40.25
CA GLU A 13 -40.20 9.88 40.29
C GLU A 13 -40.07 9.28 38.88
N SER A 14 -40.99 9.62 37.97
CA SER A 14 -40.91 9.21 36.57
C SER A 14 -39.67 9.77 35.86
N SER A 15 -39.34 11.04 36.08
CA SER A 15 -38.16 11.67 35.47
C SER A 15 -36.84 11.07 35.98
N GLU A 16 -36.78 10.68 37.25
CA GLU A 16 -35.62 10.02 37.84
C GLU A 16 -35.44 8.61 37.29
N LEU A 17 -36.52 7.85 37.11
CA LEU A 17 -36.48 6.54 36.46
C LEU A 17 -36.01 6.64 35.02
N LEU A 18 -36.56 7.58 34.23
CA LEU A 18 -36.14 7.79 32.85
C LEU A 18 -34.66 8.18 32.74
N ARG A 19 -34.14 8.92 33.73
CA ARG A 19 -32.72 9.28 33.80
C ARG A 19 -31.85 8.10 34.23
N LEU A 20 -32.31 7.29 35.18
CA LEU A 20 -31.59 6.13 35.69
C LEU A 20 -31.34 5.09 34.60
N TYR A 21 -32.32 4.87 33.73
CA TYR A 21 -32.23 3.93 32.61
C TYR A 21 -31.67 4.54 31.32
N ASP A 22 -31.22 5.79 31.35
CA ASP A 22 -30.81 6.55 30.16
C ASP A 22 -31.81 6.42 28.99
N ALA A 23 -33.10 6.46 29.34
CA ALA A 23 -34.18 6.12 28.43
C ALA A 23 -34.21 7.05 27.21
N ARG A 24 -33.74 8.29 27.38
CA ARG A 24 -33.63 9.25 26.28
C ARG A 24 -32.67 8.76 25.21
N ALA A 25 -31.44 8.40 25.57
CA ALA A 25 -30.47 7.89 24.60
C ALA A 25 -30.93 6.58 23.94
N ALA A 26 -31.58 5.71 24.71
CA ALA A 26 -32.12 4.46 24.19
C ALA A 26 -33.29 4.68 23.21
N ILE A 27 -34.18 5.64 23.49
CA ILE A 27 -35.29 6.01 22.60
C ILE A 27 -34.75 6.69 21.34
N ASP A 28 -33.82 7.63 21.48
CA ASP A 28 -33.20 8.32 20.35
C ASP A 28 -32.49 7.31 19.41
N ALA A 29 -31.76 6.34 19.97
CA ALA A 29 -31.12 5.27 19.19
C ALA A 29 -32.14 4.33 18.51
N LEU A 30 -33.27 4.05 19.16
CA LEU A 30 -34.35 3.27 18.55
C LEU A 30 -35.00 4.02 17.39
N ASP A 31 -35.27 5.32 17.56
CA ASP A 31 -35.83 6.17 16.51
C ASP A 31 -34.89 6.26 15.30
N GLU A 32 -33.58 6.39 15.53
CA GLU A 32 -32.56 6.35 14.47
C GLU A 32 -32.61 5.03 13.69
N ALA A 33 -32.63 3.89 14.40
CA ALA A 33 -32.71 2.57 13.79
C ALA A 33 -34.02 2.37 12.98
N ILE A 34 -35.15 2.90 13.46
CA ILE A 34 -36.43 2.86 12.75
C ILE A 34 -36.37 3.70 11.46
N VAL A 35 -35.79 4.89 11.52
CA VAL A 35 -35.62 5.77 10.35
C VAL A 35 -34.75 5.09 9.30
N GLU A 36 -33.64 4.49 9.71
CA GLU A 36 -32.74 3.76 8.83
C GLU A 36 -33.42 2.53 8.19
N ALA A 37 -34.14 1.73 8.99
CA ALA A 37 -34.89 0.58 8.48
C ALA A 37 -35.98 0.99 7.48
N LYS A 38 -36.70 2.08 7.74
CA LYS A 38 -37.69 2.64 6.80
C LYS A 38 -37.04 3.09 5.50
N LYS A 39 -35.87 3.73 5.56
CA LYS A 39 -35.12 4.15 4.38
C LYS A 39 -34.74 2.94 3.50
N ARG A 40 -34.19 1.88 4.11
CA ARG A 40 -33.83 0.63 3.41
C ARG A 40 -35.05 -0.05 2.79
N GLN A 41 -36.19 -0.03 3.49
CA GLN A 41 -37.45 -0.58 2.96
C GLN A 41 -37.92 0.17 1.69
N VAL A 42 -37.78 1.50 1.67
CA VAL A 42 -38.14 2.34 0.52
C VAL A 42 -37.18 2.12 -0.66
N GLU A 43 -35.91 1.84 -0.39
CA GLU A 43 -34.88 1.56 -1.39
C GLU A 43 -35.02 0.18 -2.06
N GLY A 44 -36.03 -0.62 -1.68
CA GLY A 44 -36.35 -1.91 -2.31
C GLY A 44 -35.35 -3.01 -1.96
N GLU A 45 -34.50 -2.78 -0.97
CA GLU A 45 -33.52 -3.71 -0.45
C GLU A 45 -34.27 -4.87 0.26
N SER A 46 -34.37 -6.01 -0.42
CA SER A 46 -35.26 -7.14 -0.06
C SER A 46 -35.17 -7.57 1.39
N THR A 47 -36.31 -8.00 1.94
CA THR A 47 -36.58 -8.53 3.30
C THR A 47 -35.85 -9.84 3.65
N ASN A 48 -34.57 -9.96 3.29
CA ASN A 48 -33.75 -11.14 3.54
C ASN A 48 -32.29 -10.74 3.82
N HIS A 49 -32.09 -9.65 4.56
CA HIS A 49 -30.76 -9.17 4.89
C HIS A 49 -30.09 -10.06 5.94
N ARG A 50 -28.77 -10.24 5.81
CA ARG A 50 -27.96 -11.05 6.74
C ARG A 50 -28.02 -10.57 8.19
N ASP A 51 -28.40 -9.31 8.39
CA ASP A 51 -28.40 -8.64 9.68
C ASP A 51 -29.81 -8.46 10.27
N GLU A 52 -30.82 -9.15 9.72
CA GLU A 52 -32.16 -9.16 10.31
C GLU A 52 -32.14 -9.85 11.67
N TRP A 53 -32.49 -9.09 12.72
CA TRP A 53 -32.63 -9.63 14.06
C TRP A 53 -33.77 -10.65 14.10
N LYS A 54 -33.49 -11.84 14.63
CA LYS A 54 -34.46 -12.90 14.87
C LYS A 54 -34.44 -13.29 16.35
N PRO A 55 -35.59 -13.61 16.95
CA PRO A 55 -35.67 -13.96 18.37
C PRO A 55 -34.82 -15.18 18.74
N ASP A 56 -34.62 -16.13 17.80
CA ASP A 56 -33.79 -17.34 17.99
C ASP A 56 -32.42 -17.23 17.31
N ILE A 57 -31.80 -16.05 17.29
CA ILE A 57 -30.48 -15.88 16.69
C ILE A 57 -29.41 -16.58 17.53
N ASP A 58 -28.63 -17.45 16.91
CA ASP A 58 -27.48 -18.07 17.57
C ASP A 58 -26.47 -16.98 17.98
N PRO A 59 -25.94 -17.01 19.22
CA PRO A 59 -25.01 -15.99 19.71
C PRO A 59 -23.80 -15.76 18.78
N ARG A 60 -23.31 -16.78 18.08
CA ARG A 60 -22.20 -16.62 17.12
C ARG A 60 -22.63 -15.83 15.90
N THR A 61 -23.88 -15.97 15.46
CA THR A 61 -24.44 -15.22 14.34
C THR A 61 -24.58 -13.74 14.71
N ALA A 62 -25.04 -13.43 15.91
CA ALA A 62 -25.10 -12.04 16.40
C ALA A 62 -23.71 -11.40 16.52
N VAL A 63 -22.72 -12.13 17.04
CA VAL A 63 -21.32 -11.66 17.08
C VAL A 63 -20.77 -11.47 15.67
N ARG A 64 -21.04 -12.41 14.75
CA ARG A 64 -20.60 -12.34 13.36
C ARG A 64 -21.18 -11.12 12.63
N ALA A 65 -22.47 -10.82 12.78
CA ALA A 65 -23.09 -9.64 12.17
C ALA A 65 -22.39 -8.34 12.60
N ARG A 66 -21.92 -8.28 13.85
CA ARG A 66 -21.16 -7.13 14.35
C ARG A 66 -19.70 -7.08 13.87
N VAL A 67 -19.06 -8.24 13.76
CA VAL A 67 -17.61 -8.33 13.49
C VAL A 67 -17.28 -8.35 12.00
N MET A 68 -18.15 -8.94 11.16
CA MET A 68 -17.91 -9.05 9.72
C MET A 68 -17.69 -7.69 9.04
N PRO A 69 -18.48 -6.63 9.29
CA PRO A 69 -18.25 -5.34 8.64
C PRO A 69 -16.89 -4.72 8.99
N VAL A 70 -16.36 -5.00 10.19
CA VAL A 70 -15.02 -4.55 10.59
C VAL A 70 -13.97 -5.35 9.84
N LEU A 71 -14.09 -6.68 9.81
CA LEU A 71 -13.16 -7.55 9.09
C LEU A 71 -13.13 -7.28 7.59
N GLU A 72 -14.27 -6.99 6.98
CA GLU A 72 -14.36 -6.65 5.55
C GLU A 72 -13.64 -5.34 5.23
N ARG A 73 -13.75 -4.32 6.09
CA ARG A 73 -12.98 -3.07 5.93
C ARG A 73 -11.48 -3.31 6.05
N GLU A 74 -11.05 -4.02 7.09
CA GLU A 74 -9.64 -4.36 7.30
C GLU A 74 -9.08 -5.18 6.13
N GLN A 75 -9.86 -6.13 5.59
CA GLN A 75 -9.48 -6.90 4.41
C GLN A 75 -9.25 -6.00 3.20
N VAL A 76 -10.15 -5.04 2.96
CA VAL A 76 -10.03 -4.10 1.83
C VAL A 76 -8.78 -3.23 1.96
N GLU A 77 -8.51 -2.71 3.17
CA GLU A 77 -7.30 -1.91 3.42
C GLU A 77 -6.02 -2.75 3.25
N LEU A 78 -5.96 -3.95 3.83
CA LEU A 78 -4.82 -4.84 3.67
C LEU A 78 -4.60 -5.25 2.20
N GLN A 79 -5.67 -5.48 1.45
CA GLN A 79 -5.57 -5.81 0.04
C GLN A 79 -5.03 -4.63 -0.78
N LYS A 80 -5.42 -3.40 -0.41
CA LYS A 80 -4.91 -2.19 -1.05
C LYS A 80 -3.42 -2.01 -0.76
N GLU A 81 -3.00 -2.14 0.50
CA GLU A 81 -1.58 -2.08 0.88
C GLU A 81 -0.74 -3.14 0.17
N LEU A 82 -1.26 -4.38 0.07
CA LEU A 82 -0.60 -5.45 -0.66
C LEU A 82 -0.41 -5.09 -2.13
N ASN A 83 -1.44 -4.58 -2.80
CA ASN A 83 -1.37 -4.18 -4.20
C ASN A 83 -0.35 -3.04 -4.42
N GLU A 84 -0.29 -2.08 -3.51
CA GLU A 84 0.68 -0.98 -3.55
C GLU A 84 2.12 -1.50 -3.39
N LEU A 85 2.35 -2.40 -2.43
CA LEU A 85 3.66 -3.02 -2.20
C LEU A 85 4.11 -3.88 -3.38
N GLU A 86 3.20 -4.67 -3.96
CA GLU A 86 3.50 -5.47 -5.14
C GLU A 86 3.88 -4.60 -6.35
N GLU A 87 3.17 -3.48 -6.56
CA GLU A 87 3.49 -2.54 -7.63
C GLU A 87 4.85 -1.87 -7.42
N GLN A 88 5.17 -1.48 -6.20
CA GLN A 88 6.50 -0.96 -5.86
C GLN A 88 7.59 -2.01 -6.09
N ASN A 89 7.35 -3.25 -5.67
CA ASN A 89 8.29 -4.35 -5.85
C ASN A 89 8.54 -4.62 -7.35
N ARG A 90 7.49 -4.65 -8.18
CA ARG A 90 7.61 -4.74 -9.65
C ARG A 90 8.50 -3.63 -10.21
N LYS A 91 8.31 -2.37 -9.76
CA LYS A 91 9.14 -1.23 -10.19
C LYS A 91 10.60 -1.40 -9.76
N TYR A 92 10.85 -1.84 -8.53
CA TYR A 92 12.21 -2.06 -8.04
C TYR A 92 12.92 -3.19 -8.76
N LEU A 93 12.24 -4.32 -9.00
CA LEU A 93 12.79 -5.42 -9.78
C LEU A 93 13.14 -4.98 -11.20
N ALA A 94 12.25 -4.27 -11.88
CA ALA A 94 12.53 -3.72 -13.21
C ALA A 94 13.72 -2.75 -13.21
N ARG A 95 13.91 -1.96 -12.14
CA ARG A 95 15.07 -1.09 -11.99
C ARG A 95 16.36 -1.88 -11.77
N ILE A 96 16.32 -2.91 -10.92
CA ILE A 96 17.47 -3.79 -10.66
C ILE A 96 17.90 -4.51 -11.93
N GLU A 97 16.95 -5.00 -12.73
CA GLU A 97 17.24 -5.67 -14.00
C GLU A 97 17.89 -4.74 -15.01
N ARG A 98 17.38 -3.50 -15.16
CA ARG A 98 18.02 -2.48 -16.01
C ARG A 98 19.44 -2.18 -15.56
N ASN A 99 19.64 -1.91 -14.27
CA ASN A 99 20.97 -1.64 -13.71
C ASN A 99 21.91 -2.83 -13.96
N ARG A 100 21.44 -4.07 -13.76
CA ARG A 100 22.26 -5.28 -14.05
C ARG A 100 22.64 -5.38 -15.53
N ALA A 101 21.74 -5.03 -16.45
CA ALA A 101 22.04 -5.01 -17.87
C ALA A 101 23.10 -3.95 -18.21
N GLU A 102 22.97 -2.75 -17.66
CA GLU A 102 23.95 -1.66 -17.81
C GLU A 102 25.32 -2.07 -17.26
N TYR A 103 25.38 -2.63 -16.05
CA TYR A 103 26.64 -3.12 -15.47
C TYR A 103 27.29 -4.20 -16.33
N ARG A 104 26.51 -5.13 -16.90
CA ARG A 104 27.06 -6.16 -17.81
C ARG A 104 27.63 -5.54 -19.09
N ALA A 105 26.96 -4.55 -19.67
CA ALA A 105 27.43 -3.86 -20.86
C ALA A 105 28.75 -3.10 -20.57
N ILE A 106 28.82 -2.40 -19.44
CA ILE A 106 30.04 -1.70 -19.00
C ILE A 106 31.17 -2.70 -18.76
N ASP A 107 30.90 -3.81 -18.06
CA ASP A 107 31.92 -4.84 -17.78
C ASP A 107 32.46 -5.49 -19.05
N GLN A 108 31.61 -5.71 -20.06
CA GLN A 108 32.02 -6.18 -21.38
C GLN A 108 32.92 -5.16 -22.10
N GLU A 109 32.55 -3.88 -22.06
CA GLU A 109 33.35 -2.81 -22.67
C GLU A 109 34.71 -2.66 -21.98
N ILE A 110 34.77 -2.73 -20.64
CA ILE A 110 36.02 -2.70 -19.88
C ILE A 110 36.91 -3.88 -20.27
N LYS A 111 36.35 -5.09 -20.34
CA LYS A 111 37.09 -6.29 -20.78
C LYS A 111 37.63 -6.15 -22.20
N SER A 112 36.84 -5.61 -23.12
CA SER A 112 37.25 -5.35 -24.50
C SER A 112 38.45 -4.38 -24.56
N ARG A 113 38.36 -3.27 -23.83
CA ARG A 113 39.45 -2.28 -23.75
C ARG A 113 40.70 -2.86 -23.10
N LEU A 114 40.55 -3.63 -22.03
CA LEU A 114 41.67 -4.26 -21.34
C LEU A 114 42.37 -5.28 -22.24
N ASN A 115 41.62 -6.10 -22.98
CA ASN A 115 42.18 -7.04 -23.95
C ASN A 115 42.98 -6.32 -25.05
N ARG A 116 42.48 -5.19 -25.54
CA ARG A 116 43.21 -4.37 -26.53
C ARG A 116 44.50 -3.80 -25.95
N ALA A 117 44.46 -3.29 -24.73
CA ALA A 117 45.66 -2.81 -24.04
C ALA A 117 46.68 -3.94 -23.82
N GLU A 118 46.23 -5.14 -23.45
CA GLU A 118 47.08 -6.31 -23.27
C GLU A 118 47.72 -6.76 -24.61
N GLN A 119 46.96 -6.70 -25.71
CA GLN A 119 47.51 -6.97 -27.04
C GLN A 119 48.61 -5.97 -27.42
N VAL A 120 48.38 -4.67 -27.21
CA VAL A 120 49.39 -3.63 -27.45
C VAL A 120 50.62 -3.86 -26.58
N TYR A 121 50.44 -4.18 -25.30
CA TYR A 121 51.54 -4.51 -24.40
C TYR A 121 52.36 -5.71 -24.89
N LYS A 122 51.69 -6.79 -25.34
CA LYS A 122 52.36 -7.97 -25.90
C LYS A 122 53.14 -7.65 -27.17
N ILE A 123 52.61 -6.79 -28.04
CA ILE A 123 53.31 -6.35 -29.25
C ILE A 123 54.58 -5.60 -28.87
N ILE A 124 54.48 -4.58 -28.02
CA ILE A 124 55.63 -3.77 -27.57
C ILE A 124 56.67 -4.64 -26.88
N ASN A 125 56.26 -5.58 -26.03
CA ASN A 125 57.19 -6.44 -25.30
C ASN A 125 57.89 -7.49 -26.20
N ASN A 126 57.33 -7.78 -27.37
CA ASN A 126 57.91 -8.72 -28.34
C ASN A 126 58.72 -8.02 -29.44
N MET A 127 58.63 -6.70 -29.57
CA MET A 127 59.46 -5.91 -30.50
C MET A 127 60.90 -5.88 -30.01
N ASP A 128 61.84 -5.89 -30.94
CA ASP A 128 63.23 -5.60 -30.61
C ASP A 128 63.45 -4.09 -30.36
N ILE A 129 64.60 -3.74 -29.79
CA ILE A 129 64.91 -2.36 -29.41
C ILE A 129 64.95 -1.41 -30.63
N GLU A 130 65.32 -1.91 -31.80
CA GLU A 130 65.46 -1.11 -33.03
C GLU A 130 64.08 -0.77 -33.63
N GLU A 131 63.16 -1.75 -33.67
CA GLU A 131 61.77 -1.58 -34.05
C GLU A 131 61.04 -0.62 -33.10
N LEU A 132 61.30 -0.73 -31.79
CA LEU A 132 60.68 0.10 -30.76
C LEU A 132 61.14 1.57 -30.87
N GLN A 133 62.42 1.80 -31.21
CA GLN A 133 62.96 3.14 -31.48
C GLN A 133 62.33 3.77 -32.74
N GLN A 134 62.16 3.00 -33.82
CA GLN A 134 61.50 3.48 -35.04
C GLN A 134 60.04 3.83 -34.80
N TRP A 135 59.32 3.01 -34.03
CA TRP A 135 57.93 3.27 -33.65
C TRP A 135 57.77 4.55 -32.82
N MET A 136 58.69 4.80 -31.89
CA MET A 136 58.68 6.00 -31.05
C MET A 136 58.94 7.28 -31.86
N LEU A 137 59.85 7.21 -32.84
CA LEU A 137 60.09 8.30 -33.79
C LEU A 137 58.85 8.59 -34.65
N ALA A 138 58.22 7.55 -35.21
CA ALA A 138 57.02 7.70 -36.02
C ALA A 138 55.81 8.23 -35.20
N ALA A 139 55.70 7.86 -33.93
CA ALA A 139 54.64 8.36 -33.05
C ALA A 139 54.82 9.85 -32.69
N ASP A 140 56.06 10.29 -32.50
CA ASP A 140 56.40 11.71 -32.25
C ASP A 140 56.09 12.58 -33.48
N GLU A 141 56.42 12.10 -34.67
CA GLU A 141 56.08 12.74 -35.94
C GLU A 141 54.56 12.77 -36.21
N ALA A 142 53.82 11.72 -35.82
CA ALA A 142 52.37 11.68 -35.98
C ALA A 142 51.64 12.60 -34.97
N GLY A 143 52.12 12.70 -33.73
CA GLY A 143 51.55 13.58 -32.70
C GLY A 143 51.76 15.07 -32.99
N THR A 144 52.88 15.42 -33.63
CA THR A 144 53.19 16.79 -34.05
C THR A 144 52.36 17.25 -35.26
N THR A 145 51.85 16.32 -36.08
CA THR A 145 51.01 16.63 -37.26
C THR A 145 49.55 16.93 -36.92
N THR A 146 49.05 16.50 -35.75
CA THR A 146 47.66 16.77 -35.31
C THR A 146 47.48 18.09 -34.54
N ALA A 147 48.53 18.89 -34.39
CA ALA A 147 48.56 20.11 -33.57
C ALA A 147 48.58 21.44 -34.37
N ASP A 148 48.50 21.39 -35.70
CA ASP A 148 48.25 22.55 -36.58
C ASP A 148 46.86 22.47 -37.23
#